data_AF-A0A949I534-F1
#
_entry.id   AF-A0A949I534-F1
#
_cell.length_a   1.000
_cell.length_b   1.000
_cell.length_c   1.000
_cell.angle_alpha   90.00
_cell.angle_beta   90.00
_cell.angle_gamma   90.00
#
_symmetry.space_group_name_H-M   'P 1'
#
loop_
_entity.id
_entity.type
_entity.pdbx_description
1 polymer ?
#
loop_
_entity_poly.entity_id
_entity_poly.type
_entity_poly.pdbx_seq_one_letter_code
_entity_poly.pdbx_strand_id
1 'polypeptide(L)'
;MKNISKISLFLFVASFFLLTSSVSAETLQERDQRTIDNYNSAKSSYAKVVNEYKSAKSDFIKAKNQYVQYRNKESLNATLEQAKNYLNKAIDVLSAHINLVQSGAKNVSLTGGLTDDQKQMIASELNAEKDWLTQEKSLLTSAATKDQLVSHGKMIQSHWNSIRIIAKKITGEVLVDKINWAIAKGDAISTEVKVNIDNLKAQNKDTSILEGFLADLDKNLSLAKQKRDSAKSIFDQIGTSPAGNSGVVSASDLTAANDLFNKGNDFIKQANQYAASAHKDLKEIVRQINSPRFIGPPLNDNSSSSGGGSSSSSAESSSSIS
;
A
#
# COMPACT_ATOMS: atom_id res chain seq x y z
N MET A 1 -11.74 -26.43 -15.71
CA MET A 1 -10.96 -25.20 -15.98
C MET A 1 -10.15 -24.86 -14.74
N LYS A 2 -8.88 -24.50 -14.97
CA LYS A 2 -7.76 -24.42 -14.02
C LYS A 2 -8.00 -23.53 -12.80
N ASN A 3 -7.40 -23.97 -11.70
CA ASN A 3 -7.41 -23.44 -10.34
C ASN A 3 -7.11 -21.93 -10.26
N ILE A 4 -8.02 -21.18 -9.64
CA ILE A 4 -7.80 -19.79 -9.23
C ILE A 4 -7.00 -19.83 -7.92
N SER A 5 -5.71 -19.52 -8.03
CA SER A 5 -4.82 -19.31 -6.87
C SER A 5 -5.34 -18.14 -6.03
N LYS A 6 -5.73 -18.43 -4.78
CA LYS A 6 -6.06 -17.43 -3.77
C LYS A 6 -4.78 -16.71 -3.34
N ILE A 7 -4.61 -15.47 -3.75
CA ILE A 7 -3.61 -14.57 -3.17
C ILE A 7 -4.21 -14.04 -1.85
N SER A 8 -4.03 -14.79 -0.77
CA SER A 8 -4.21 -14.29 0.59
C SER A 8 -2.92 -13.61 1.02
N LEU A 9 -2.84 -12.29 0.85
CA LEU A 9 -1.80 -11.48 1.46
C LEU A 9 -2.24 -11.16 2.90
N PHE A 10 -1.78 -11.97 3.86
CA PHE A 10 -1.91 -11.68 5.28
C PHE A 10 -1.03 -10.46 5.60
N LEU A 11 -1.67 -9.32 5.91
CA LEU A 11 -1.04 -8.13 6.46
C LEU A 11 -1.10 -8.24 7.98
N PHE A 12 0.03 -8.53 8.61
CA PHE A 12 0.16 -8.59 10.06
C PHE A 12 1.22 -7.58 10.51
N VAL A 13 0.86 -6.30 10.61
CA VAL A 13 1.62 -5.31 11.38
C VAL A 13 0.66 -4.20 11.81
N ALA A 14 0.02 -4.36 12.97
CA ALA A 14 -0.65 -3.26 13.66
C ALA A 14 -0.71 -3.56 15.16
N SER A 15 0.40 -3.33 15.85
CA SER A 15 0.41 -3.07 17.28
C SER A 15 1.72 -2.40 17.62
N PHE A 16 1.76 -1.06 17.56
CA PHE A 16 2.55 -0.28 18.50
C PHE A 16 2.12 1.19 18.54
N PHE A 17 1.62 1.56 19.73
CA PHE A 17 1.62 2.84 20.44
C PHE A 17 0.93 4.10 19.87
N LEU A 18 -0.17 4.40 20.57
CA LEU A 18 -0.68 5.72 20.94
C LEU A 18 0.40 6.55 21.65
N LEU A 19 0.54 7.84 21.29
CA LEU A 19 0.52 8.99 22.22
C LEU A 19 0.86 10.33 21.53
N THR A 20 -0.07 11.29 21.71
CA THR A 20 0.01 12.76 21.49
C THR A 20 0.02 13.25 20.03
N SER A 21 -0.69 14.29 19.60
CA SER A 21 -1.24 15.48 20.28
C SER A 21 -2.53 15.98 19.60
N SER A 22 -3.33 16.71 20.37
CA SER A 22 -4.71 17.10 20.08
C SER A 22 -4.81 18.23 19.04
N VAL A 23 -5.28 17.89 17.84
CA VAL A 23 -5.88 18.83 16.88
C VAL A 23 -7.05 18.07 16.23
N SER A 24 -8.29 18.50 16.51
CA SER A 24 -9.58 17.94 16.05
C SER A 24 -9.54 16.43 15.74
N ALA A 25 -9.52 15.62 16.79
CA ALA A 25 -9.11 14.22 16.72
C ALA A 25 -10.25 13.30 16.27
N GLU A 26 -10.51 13.21 14.96
CA GLU A 26 -10.83 11.90 14.41
C GLU A 26 -9.64 10.99 14.76
N THR A 27 -9.88 9.98 15.60
CA THR A 27 -8.82 9.10 16.07
C THR A 27 -8.10 8.48 14.86
N LEU A 28 -6.80 8.19 14.97
CA LEU A 28 -6.08 7.51 13.88
C LEU A 28 -6.82 6.24 13.44
N GLN A 29 -7.42 5.53 14.40
CA GLN A 29 -8.26 4.36 14.18
C GLN A 29 -9.53 4.64 13.36
N GLU A 30 -10.25 5.74 13.62
CA GLU A 30 -11.44 6.12 12.84
C GLU A 30 -11.08 6.53 11.41
N ARG A 31 -9.97 7.27 11.23
CA ARG A 31 -9.45 7.61 9.90
C ARG A 31 -9.01 6.37 9.12
N ASP A 32 -8.36 5.43 9.79
CA ASP A 32 -7.95 4.15 9.21
C ASP A 32 -9.16 3.34 8.76
N GLN A 33 -10.18 3.23 9.63
CA GLN A 33 -11.40 2.49 9.32
C GLN A 33 -12.16 3.11 8.14
N ARG A 34 -12.33 4.44 8.14
CA ARG A 34 -13.01 5.15 7.03
C ARG A 34 -12.32 4.90 5.70
N THR A 35 -10.98 4.90 5.66
CA THR A 35 -10.24 4.73 4.40
C THR A 35 -10.30 3.28 3.91
N ILE A 36 -10.25 2.32 4.83
CA ILE A 36 -10.49 0.89 4.54
C ILE A 36 -11.91 0.68 3.97
N ASP A 37 -12.92 1.26 4.61
CA ASP A 37 -14.33 1.15 4.20
C ASP A 37 -14.55 1.77 2.82
N ASN A 38 -13.97 2.94 2.57
CA ASN A 38 -14.02 3.61 1.26
C ASN A 38 -13.42 2.74 0.15
N TYR A 39 -12.30 2.08 0.40
CA TYR A 39 -11.69 1.19 -0.57
C TYR A 39 -12.49 -0.09 -0.78
N ASN A 40 -13.00 -0.70 0.29
CA ASN A 40 -13.85 -1.89 0.19
C ASN A 40 -15.14 -1.59 -0.58
N SER A 41 -15.75 -0.43 -0.32
CA SER A 41 -16.90 0.08 -1.08
C SER A 41 -16.56 0.28 -2.55
N ALA A 42 -15.44 0.95 -2.87
CA ALA A 42 -14.99 1.14 -4.26
C ALA A 42 -14.73 -0.20 -4.97
N LYS A 43 -14.14 -1.18 -4.27
CA LYS A 43 -13.86 -2.52 -4.79
C LYS A 43 -15.15 -3.30 -5.07
N SER A 44 -16.13 -3.23 -4.17
CA SER A 44 -17.45 -3.85 -4.34
C SER A 44 -18.20 -3.24 -5.53
N SER A 45 -18.21 -1.90 -5.60
CA SER A 45 -18.80 -1.15 -6.71
C SER A 45 -18.17 -1.53 -8.05
N TYR A 46 -16.83 -1.60 -8.11
CA TYR A 46 -16.10 -2.06 -9.30
C TYR A 46 -16.51 -3.48 -9.72
N ALA A 47 -16.56 -4.43 -8.78
CA ALA A 47 -16.95 -5.81 -9.08
C ALA A 47 -18.39 -5.89 -9.63
N LYS A 48 -19.31 -5.09 -9.10
CA LYS A 48 -20.69 -5.01 -9.58
C LYS A 48 -20.74 -4.52 -11.03
N VAL A 49 -20.14 -3.37 -11.35
CA VAL A 49 -20.21 -2.80 -12.70
C VAL A 49 -19.48 -3.66 -13.74
N VAL A 50 -18.44 -4.40 -13.34
CA VAL A 50 -17.78 -5.39 -14.21
C VAL A 50 -18.73 -6.50 -14.64
N ASN A 51 -19.60 -6.96 -13.74
CA ASN A 51 -20.59 -7.98 -14.08
C ASN A 51 -21.68 -7.44 -15.02
N GLU A 52 -22.13 -6.21 -14.79
CA GLU A 52 -23.06 -5.51 -15.69
C GLU A 52 -22.48 -5.34 -17.10
N TYR A 53 -21.21 -4.91 -17.19
CA TYR A 53 -20.48 -4.83 -18.45
C TYR A 53 -20.38 -6.17 -19.18
N LYS A 54 -20.09 -7.27 -18.46
CA LYS A 54 -20.05 -8.61 -19.05
C LYS A 54 -21.41 -9.01 -19.64
N SER A 55 -22.50 -8.71 -18.94
CA SER A 55 -23.86 -8.94 -19.44
C SER A 55 -24.12 -8.14 -20.71
N ALA A 56 -23.89 -6.81 -20.66
CA ALA A 56 -24.10 -5.94 -21.81
C ALA A 56 -23.26 -6.34 -23.04
N LYS A 57 -22.02 -6.81 -22.81
CA LYS A 57 -21.17 -7.37 -23.86
C LYS A 57 -21.79 -8.60 -24.52
N SER A 58 -22.30 -9.53 -23.71
CA SER A 58 -22.99 -10.73 -24.19
C SER A 58 -24.20 -10.34 -25.06
N ASP A 59 -25.00 -9.39 -24.59
CA ASP A 59 -26.23 -8.99 -25.29
C ASP A 59 -25.93 -8.24 -26.59
N PHE A 60 -24.89 -7.41 -26.63
CA PHE A 60 -24.36 -6.83 -27.86
C PHE A 60 -23.89 -7.89 -28.85
N ILE A 61 -23.13 -8.90 -28.41
CA ILE A 61 -22.66 -9.98 -29.29
C ILE A 61 -23.85 -10.74 -29.88
N LYS A 62 -24.88 -11.04 -29.08
CA LYS A 62 -26.11 -11.70 -29.56
C LYS A 62 -26.81 -10.85 -30.62
N ALA A 63 -27.05 -9.56 -30.35
CA ALA A 63 -27.70 -8.66 -31.29
C ALA A 63 -26.91 -8.53 -32.60
N LYS A 64 -25.58 -8.40 -32.51
CA LYS A 64 -24.67 -8.37 -33.67
C LYS A 64 -24.81 -9.64 -34.51
N ASN A 65 -24.87 -10.81 -33.88
CA ASN A 65 -25.04 -12.09 -34.60
C ASN A 65 -26.40 -12.17 -35.29
N GLN A 66 -27.47 -11.69 -34.66
CA GLN A 66 -28.80 -11.61 -35.26
C GLN A 66 -28.80 -10.67 -36.48
N TYR A 67 -28.16 -9.51 -36.38
CA TYR A 67 -28.02 -8.61 -37.53
C TYR A 67 -27.25 -9.25 -38.70
N VAL A 68 -26.18 -9.99 -38.42
CA VAL A 68 -25.43 -10.72 -39.46
C VAL A 68 -26.32 -11.74 -40.19
N GLN A 69 -27.23 -12.40 -39.46
CA GLN A 69 -28.17 -13.39 -40.02
C GLN A 69 -29.31 -12.74 -40.82
N TYR A 70 -30.00 -11.75 -40.26
CA TYR A 70 -31.23 -11.21 -40.83
C TYR A 70 -31.02 -9.99 -41.73
N ARG A 71 -29.96 -9.21 -41.49
CA ARG A 71 -29.57 -8.01 -42.26
C ARG A 71 -30.70 -7.00 -42.54
N ASN A 72 -31.64 -6.87 -41.60
CA ASN A 72 -32.80 -5.99 -41.74
C ASN A 72 -32.69 -4.78 -40.80
N LYS A 73 -33.58 -3.79 -40.98
CA LYS A 73 -33.57 -2.53 -40.22
C LYS A 73 -33.80 -2.74 -38.71
N GLU A 74 -34.67 -3.67 -38.34
CA GLU A 74 -34.98 -3.98 -36.94
C GLU A 74 -33.76 -4.56 -36.21
N SER A 75 -33.11 -5.56 -36.78
CA SER A 75 -31.89 -6.17 -36.24
C SER A 75 -30.71 -5.20 -36.21
N LEU A 76 -30.61 -4.27 -37.16
CA LEU A 76 -29.65 -3.17 -37.12
C LEU A 76 -29.90 -2.24 -35.92
N ASN A 77 -31.14 -1.77 -35.76
CA ASN A 77 -31.52 -0.88 -34.66
C ASN A 77 -31.26 -1.55 -33.29
N ALA A 78 -31.65 -2.82 -33.14
CA ALA A 78 -31.36 -3.58 -31.93
C ALA A 78 -29.86 -3.69 -31.65
N THR A 79 -29.03 -3.89 -32.69
CA THR A 79 -27.57 -3.94 -32.56
C THR A 79 -26.99 -2.59 -32.12
N LEU A 80 -27.47 -1.48 -32.67
CA LEU A 80 -27.01 -0.14 -32.30
C LEU A 80 -27.36 0.19 -30.84
N GLU A 81 -28.57 -0.15 -30.39
CA GLU A 81 -28.98 0.05 -29.00
C GLU A 81 -28.15 -0.81 -28.03
N GLN A 82 -27.91 -2.08 -28.35
CA GLN A 82 -27.05 -2.91 -27.50
C GLN A 82 -25.57 -2.46 -27.53
N ALA A 83 -25.08 -1.93 -28.65
CA ALA A 83 -23.75 -1.35 -28.72
C ALA A 83 -23.61 -0.11 -27.82
N LYS A 84 -24.59 0.80 -27.82
CA LYS A 84 -24.64 1.94 -26.89
C LYS A 84 -24.64 1.48 -25.44
N ASN A 85 -25.50 0.52 -25.09
CA ASN A 85 -25.57 -0.01 -23.73
C ASN A 85 -24.23 -0.62 -23.31
N TYR A 86 -23.61 -1.42 -24.18
CA TYR A 86 -22.28 -2.00 -23.95
C TYR A 86 -21.20 -0.93 -23.71
N LEU A 87 -21.16 0.12 -24.53
CA LEU A 87 -20.19 1.21 -24.39
C LEU A 87 -20.43 2.05 -23.13
N ASN A 88 -21.70 2.32 -22.79
CA ASN A 88 -22.06 2.96 -21.51
C ASN A 88 -21.56 2.15 -20.31
N LYS A 89 -21.74 0.82 -20.34
CA LYS A 89 -21.23 -0.04 -19.28
C LYS A 89 -19.70 -0.12 -19.26
N ALA A 90 -19.03 0.02 -20.40
CA ALA A 90 -17.57 0.13 -20.43
C ALA A 90 -17.10 1.41 -19.71
N ILE A 91 -17.76 2.54 -19.95
CA ILE A 91 -17.51 3.80 -19.25
C ILE A 91 -17.75 3.65 -17.74
N ASP A 92 -18.84 3.02 -17.32
CA ASP A 92 -19.12 2.79 -15.89
C ASP A 92 -18.01 1.98 -15.20
N VAL A 93 -17.48 0.95 -15.87
CA VAL A 93 -16.33 0.17 -15.35
C VAL A 93 -15.08 1.04 -15.25
N LEU A 94 -14.80 1.89 -16.24
CA LEU A 94 -13.66 2.81 -16.20
C LEU A 94 -13.74 3.76 -15.02
N SER A 95 -14.89 4.43 -14.85
CA SER A 95 -15.13 5.33 -13.73
C SER A 95 -14.97 4.64 -12.38
N ALA A 96 -15.50 3.41 -12.25
CA ALA A 96 -15.34 2.62 -11.03
C ALA A 96 -13.87 2.20 -10.79
N HIS A 97 -13.12 1.89 -11.85
CA HIS A 97 -11.70 1.57 -11.75
C HIS A 97 -10.88 2.77 -11.29
N ILE A 98 -11.13 3.96 -11.84
CA ILE A 98 -10.48 5.20 -11.40
C ILE A 98 -10.75 5.44 -9.92
N ASN A 99 -12.01 5.28 -9.48
CA ASN A 99 -12.37 5.40 -8.07
C ASN A 99 -11.63 4.39 -7.18
N LEU A 100 -11.50 3.14 -7.62
CA LEU A 100 -10.75 2.12 -6.91
C LEU A 100 -9.26 2.49 -6.77
N VAL A 101 -8.63 2.97 -7.84
CA VAL A 101 -7.23 3.42 -7.84
C VAL A 101 -7.06 4.61 -6.91
N GLN A 102 -7.95 5.60 -6.98
CA GLN A 102 -7.93 6.80 -6.14
C GLN A 102 -8.08 6.44 -4.64
N SER A 103 -9.00 5.56 -4.30
CA SER A 103 -9.17 5.06 -2.93
C SER A 103 -7.96 4.25 -2.45
N GLY A 104 -7.34 3.48 -3.35
CA GLY A 104 -6.11 2.75 -3.07
C GLY A 104 -4.93 3.67 -2.75
N ALA A 105 -4.72 4.71 -3.56
CA ALA A 105 -3.68 5.71 -3.34
C ALA A 105 -3.89 6.46 -2.00
N LYS A 106 -5.14 6.84 -1.68
CA LYS A 106 -5.49 7.49 -0.41
C LYS A 106 -5.26 6.59 0.81
N ASN A 107 -5.56 5.29 0.72
CA ASN A 107 -5.32 4.33 1.79
C ASN A 107 -3.86 4.27 2.24
N VAL A 108 -2.92 4.45 1.32
CA VAL A 108 -1.49 4.40 1.64
C VAL A 108 -0.99 5.69 2.31
N SER A 109 -1.77 6.77 2.24
CA SER A 109 -1.46 8.02 2.91
C SER A 109 -1.50 7.92 4.45
N LEU A 110 -2.15 6.91 5.03
CA LEU A 110 -2.24 6.76 6.48
C LEU A 110 -0.91 6.27 7.10
N THR A 111 -0.07 5.60 6.30
CA THR A 111 1.24 5.10 6.72
C THR A 111 2.40 6.00 6.27
N GLY A 112 2.13 7.25 5.87
CA GLY A 112 3.17 8.23 5.50
C GLY A 112 3.86 8.00 4.15
N GLY A 113 3.19 7.32 3.20
CA GLY A 113 3.80 6.98 1.90
C GLY A 113 3.92 8.16 0.92
N LEU A 114 2.79 8.72 0.48
CA LEU A 114 2.78 9.77 -0.54
C LEU A 114 2.83 11.18 0.08
N THR A 115 3.56 12.11 -0.53
CA THR A 115 3.50 13.55 -0.25
C THR A 115 2.17 14.14 -0.73
N ASP A 116 1.81 15.32 -0.21
CA ASP A 116 0.58 16.00 -0.64
C ASP A 116 0.65 16.44 -2.11
N ASP A 117 1.83 16.84 -2.60
CA ASP A 117 2.05 17.13 -4.01
C ASP A 117 1.83 15.89 -4.90
N GLN A 118 2.36 14.73 -4.51
CA GLN A 118 2.12 13.47 -5.22
C GLN A 118 0.63 13.13 -5.25
N LYS A 119 -0.08 13.28 -4.11
CA LYS A 119 -1.53 13.05 -4.05
C LYS A 119 -2.29 13.99 -4.97
N GLN A 120 -1.91 15.26 -5.02
CA GLN A 120 -2.56 16.26 -5.86
C GLN A 120 -2.33 15.98 -7.35
N MET A 121 -1.12 15.59 -7.75
CA MET A 121 -0.82 15.17 -9.12
C MET A 121 -1.65 13.94 -9.53
N ILE A 122 -1.68 12.91 -8.68
CA ILE A 122 -2.47 11.70 -8.91
C ILE A 122 -3.97 12.04 -9.02
N ALA A 123 -4.48 12.88 -8.11
CA ALA A 123 -5.87 13.31 -8.14
C ALA A 123 -6.21 14.08 -9.43
N SER A 124 -5.31 14.97 -9.86
CA SER A 124 -5.47 15.74 -11.11
C SER A 124 -5.53 14.83 -12.34
N GLU A 125 -4.60 13.89 -12.46
CA GLU A 125 -4.54 12.93 -13.58
C GLU A 125 -5.79 12.04 -13.64
N LEU A 126 -6.24 11.52 -12.50
CA LEU A 126 -7.46 10.70 -12.42
C LEU A 126 -8.75 11.50 -12.65
N ASN A 127 -8.79 12.78 -12.26
CA ASN A 127 -9.95 13.64 -12.50
C ASN A 127 -10.08 14.01 -13.98
N ALA A 128 -8.97 14.26 -14.68
CA ALA A 128 -9.00 14.50 -16.13
C ALA A 128 -9.63 13.31 -16.89
N GLU A 129 -9.29 12.08 -16.52
CA GLU A 129 -9.88 10.88 -17.10
C GLU A 129 -11.38 10.74 -16.75
N LYS A 130 -11.81 11.11 -15.54
CA LYS A 130 -13.24 11.14 -15.15
C LYS A 130 -14.04 12.16 -15.94
N ASP A 131 -13.47 13.35 -16.16
CA ASP A 131 -14.11 14.41 -16.91
C ASP A 131 -14.30 13.98 -18.37
N TRP A 132 -13.26 13.36 -18.95
CA TRP A 132 -13.35 12.77 -20.29
C TRP A 132 -14.45 11.70 -20.38
N LEU A 133 -14.50 10.75 -19.43
CA LEU A 133 -15.52 9.70 -19.39
C LEU A 133 -16.94 10.26 -19.28
N THR A 134 -17.12 11.34 -18.51
CA THR A 134 -18.40 12.02 -18.34
C THR A 134 -18.85 12.68 -19.64
N GLN A 135 -17.93 13.35 -20.34
CA GLN A 135 -18.20 13.95 -21.64
C GLN A 135 -18.50 12.88 -22.70
N GLU A 136 -17.71 11.82 -22.76
CA GLU A 136 -17.89 10.71 -23.71
C GLU A 136 -19.25 10.02 -23.52
N LYS A 137 -19.70 9.87 -22.27
CA LYS A 137 -21.04 9.33 -21.96
C LYS A 137 -22.17 10.20 -22.53
N SER A 138 -22.00 11.52 -22.48
CA SER A 138 -22.94 12.47 -23.10
C SER A 138 -22.96 12.32 -24.63
N LEU A 139 -21.78 12.29 -25.26
CA LEU A 139 -21.66 12.13 -26.72
C LEU A 139 -22.27 10.81 -27.22
N LEU A 140 -22.07 9.72 -26.47
CA LEU A 140 -22.62 8.40 -26.80
C LEU A 140 -24.15 8.38 -26.84
N THR A 141 -24.82 9.24 -26.07
CA THR A 141 -26.29 9.36 -26.07
C THR A 141 -26.81 9.86 -27.44
N SER A 142 -26.03 10.71 -28.11
CA SER A 142 -26.35 11.30 -29.42
C SER A 142 -25.85 10.45 -30.60
N ALA A 143 -25.08 9.39 -30.37
CA ALA A 143 -24.56 8.54 -31.43
C ALA A 143 -25.70 7.73 -32.09
N ALA A 144 -25.94 7.92 -33.38
CA ALA A 144 -27.06 7.28 -34.09
C ALA A 144 -26.59 6.23 -35.11
N THR A 145 -25.32 6.24 -35.48
CA THR A 145 -24.78 5.40 -36.55
C THR A 145 -23.76 4.39 -36.05
N LYS A 146 -23.57 3.32 -36.83
CA LYS A 146 -22.53 2.32 -36.58
C LYS A 146 -21.14 2.96 -36.50
N ASP A 147 -20.83 3.86 -37.43
CA ASP A 147 -19.48 4.45 -37.52
C ASP A 147 -19.17 5.36 -36.33
N GLN A 148 -20.17 6.12 -35.85
CA GLN A 148 -20.06 6.88 -34.60
C GLN A 148 -19.76 5.95 -33.42
N LEU A 149 -20.55 4.88 -33.24
CA LEU A 149 -20.35 3.93 -32.13
C LEU A 149 -19.00 3.20 -32.21
N VAL A 150 -18.52 2.87 -33.42
CA VAL A 150 -17.18 2.29 -33.60
C VAL A 150 -16.10 3.30 -33.23
N SER A 151 -16.25 4.57 -33.62
CA SER A 151 -15.32 5.64 -33.27
C SER A 151 -15.22 5.82 -31.75
N HIS A 152 -16.37 6.00 -31.08
CA HIS A 152 -16.45 6.08 -29.62
C HIS A 152 -15.86 4.83 -28.95
N GLY A 153 -16.16 3.64 -29.48
CA GLY A 153 -15.59 2.39 -28.97
C GLY A 153 -14.06 2.34 -29.02
N LYS A 154 -13.43 2.87 -30.08
CA LYS A 154 -11.97 2.98 -30.19
C LYS A 154 -11.41 3.98 -29.18
N MET A 155 -12.07 5.12 -29.01
CA MET A 155 -11.66 6.14 -28.03
C MET A 155 -11.74 5.61 -26.60
N ILE A 156 -12.85 4.96 -26.23
CA ILE A 156 -13.02 4.31 -24.93
C ILE A 156 -11.95 3.24 -24.71
N GLN A 157 -11.60 2.46 -25.73
CA GLN A 157 -10.52 1.47 -25.63
C GLN A 157 -9.15 2.12 -25.40
N SER A 158 -8.86 3.22 -26.09
CA SER A 158 -7.64 4.01 -25.89
C SER A 158 -7.54 4.51 -24.45
N HIS A 159 -8.59 5.15 -23.94
CA HIS A 159 -8.65 5.63 -22.55
C HIS A 159 -8.61 4.48 -21.53
N TRP A 160 -9.17 3.33 -21.85
CA TRP A 160 -9.02 2.13 -21.01
C TRP A 160 -7.57 1.71 -20.84
N ASN A 161 -6.78 1.78 -21.91
CA ASN A 161 -5.36 1.51 -21.83
C ASN A 161 -4.64 2.61 -21.03
N SER A 162 -4.94 3.89 -21.28
CA SER A 162 -4.41 5.04 -20.53
C SER A 162 -4.61 4.86 -19.02
N ILE A 163 -5.85 4.69 -18.57
CA ILE A 163 -6.22 4.51 -17.16
C ILE A 163 -5.49 3.33 -16.53
N ARG A 164 -5.28 2.23 -17.27
CA ARG A 164 -4.52 1.07 -16.76
C ARG A 164 -3.03 1.34 -16.62
N ILE A 165 -2.45 2.14 -17.51
CA ILE A 165 -1.05 2.58 -17.42
C ILE A 165 -0.90 3.50 -16.20
N ILE A 166 -1.77 4.50 -16.07
CA ILE A 166 -1.83 5.42 -14.92
C ILE A 166 -1.95 4.64 -13.60
N ALA A 167 -2.89 3.70 -13.52
CA ALA A 167 -3.08 2.86 -12.33
C ALA A 167 -1.81 2.09 -11.91
N LYS A 168 -1.02 1.62 -12.88
CA LYS A 168 0.24 0.91 -12.61
C LYS A 168 1.32 1.84 -12.10
N LYS A 169 1.47 3.01 -12.72
CA LYS A 169 2.41 4.04 -12.29
C LYS A 169 2.13 4.42 -10.83
N ILE A 170 0.89 4.80 -10.53
CA ILE A 170 0.44 5.15 -9.17
C ILE A 170 0.71 4.00 -8.19
N THR A 171 0.37 2.77 -8.58
CA THR A 171 0.62 1.59 -7.72
C THR A 171 2.12 1.40 -7.46
N GLY A 172 2.97 1.63 -8.47
CA GLY A 172 4.42 1.56 -8.34
C GLY A 172 4.98 2.60 -7.36
N GLU A 173 4.57 3.86 -7.52
CA GLU A 173 4.93 4.97 -6.61
C GLU A 173 4.54 4.64 -5.16
N VAL A 174 3.30 4.21 -4.98
CA VAL A 174 2.76 3.76 -3.69
C VAL A 174 3.60 2.64 -3.05
N LEU A 175 4.07 1.67 -3.83
CA LEU A 175 4.89 0.55 -3.34
C LEU A 175 6.30 1.01 -2.94
N VAL A 176 6.92 1.88 -3.75
CA VAL A 176 8.22 2.48 -3.47
C VAL A 176 8.19 3.25 -2.16
N ASP A 177 7.16 4.08 -1.98
CA ASP A 177 7.04 4.94 -0.81
C ASP A 177 6.78 4.15 0.47
N LYS A 178 5.99 3.08 0.41
CA LYS A 178 5.83 2.15 1.54
C LYS A 178 7.15 1.55 2.01
N ILE A 179 7.98 1.10 1.07
CA ILE A 179 9.29 0.56 1.42
C ILE A 179 10.21 1.66 1.93
N ASN A 180 10.18 2.85 1.32
CA ASN A 180 10.96 3.99 1.79
C ASN A 180 10.64 4.32 3.26
N TRP A 181 9.36 4.34 3.63
CA TRP A 181 8.94 4.55 5.01
C TRP A 181 9.51 3.47 5.95
N ALA A 182 9.43 2.19 5.58
CA ALA A 182 9.97 1.10 6.39
C ALA A 182 11.49 1.19 6.55
N ILE A 183 12.21 1.55 5.49
CA ILE A 183 13.66 1.77 5.50
C ILE A 183 14.01 2.94 6.41
N ALA A 184 13.33 4.08 6.28
CA ALA A 184 13.61 5.28 7.08
C ALA A 184 13.39 5.02 8.58
N LYS A 185 12.38 4.21 8.93
CA LYS A 185 12.20 3.73 10.30
C LYS A 185 13.33 2.81 10.76
N GLY A 186 13.77 1.91 9.89
CA GLY A 186 14.93 1.05 10.15
C GLY A 186 16.21 1.86 10.42
N ASP A 187 16.48 2.89 9.62
CA ASP A 187 17.66 3.76 9.79
C ASP A 187 17.62 4.53 11.11
N ALA A 188 16.46 5.08 11.48
CA ALA A 188 16.28 5.78 12.75
C ALA A 188 16.56 4.84 13.93
N ILE A 189 16.01 3.62 13.90
CA ILE A 189 16.22 2.63 14.96
C ILE A 189 17.67 2.13 14.98
N SER A 190 18.31 1.93 13.82
CA SER A 190 19.73 1.56 13.74
C SER A 190 20.61 2.59 14.47
N THR A 191 20.32 3.88 14.28
CA THR A 191 21.01 4.97 14.97
C THR A 191 20.86 4.89 16.49
N GLU A 192 19.65 4.63 16.98
CA GLU A 192 19.38 4.44 18.42
C GLU A 192 20.09 3.19 18.98
N VAL A 193 20.06 2.08 18.25
CA VAL A 193 20.77 0.84 18.63
C VAL A 193 22.27 1.09 18.75
N LYS A 194 22.86 1.84 17.81
CA LYS A 194 24.29 2.19 17.87
C LYS A 194 24.63 2.96 19.14
N VAL A 195 23.83 3.97 19.50
CA VAL A 195 24.00 4.71 20.76
C VAL A 195 23.91 3.78 21.97
N ASN A 196 22.95 2.85 21.98
CA ASN A 196 22.82 1.89 23.08
C ASN A 196 24.02 0.94 23.18
N ILE A 197 24.56 0.46 22.05
CA ILE A 197 25.77 -0.36 22.02
C ILE A 197 26.96 0.42 22.58
N ASP A 198 27.14 1.68 22.18
CA ASP A 198 28.24 2.53 22.68
C ASP A 198 28.12 2.77 24.20
N ASN A 199 26.91 2.96 24.72
CA ASN A 199 26.64 3.05 26.16
C ASN A 199 26.99 1.75 26.90
N LEU A 200 26.69 0.59 26.33
CA LEU A 200 27.04 -0.71 26.92
C LEU A 200 28.55 -0.95 26.92
N LYS A 201 29.26 -0.52 25.87
CA LYS A 201 30.73 -0.55 25.82
C LYS A 201 31.36 0.33 26.90
N ALA A 202 30.82 1.52 27.12
CA ALA A 202 31.28 2.40 28.19
C ALA A 202 31.11 1.78 29.59
N GLN A 203 30.17 0.84 29.73
CA GLN A 203 29.98 0.02 30.95
C GLN A 203 30.88 -1.24 30.98
N ASN A 204 31.85 -1.37 30.07
CA ASN A 204 32.73 -2.53 29.90
C ASN A 204 31.98 -3.85 29.63
N LYS A 205 30.78 -3.79 29.04
CA LYS A 205 30.04 -4.99 28.63
C LYS A 205 30.52 -5.46 27.26
N ASP A 206 30.63 -6.77 27.08
CA ASP A 206 30.90 -7.37 25.77
C ASP A 206 29.68 -7.20 24.86
N THR A 207 29.85 -6.43 23.78
CA THR A 207 28.81 -6.07 22.81
C THR A 207 28.99 -6.74 21.45
N SER A 208 29.97 -7.65 21.28
CA SER A 208 30.31 -8.19 19.95
C SER A 208 29.13 -8.84 19.21
N ILE A 209 28.21 -9.48 19.94
CA ILE A 209 26.99 -10.04 19.35
C ILE A 209 26.04 -8.95 18.84
N LEU A 210 25.85 -7.87 19.61
CA LEU A 210 25.00 -6.74 19.23
C LEU A 210 25.57 -5.99 18.02
N GLU A 211 26.90 -5.82 17.98
CA GLU A 211 27.59 -5.23 16.84
C GLU A 211 27.43 -6.06 15.57
N GLY A 212 27.48 -7.39 15.68
CA GLY A 212 27.19 -8.29 14.56
C GLY A 212 25.80 -8.09 13.99
N PHE A 213 24.77 -8.09 14.84
CA PHE A 213 23.40 -7.84 14.39
C PHE A 213 23.17 -6.43 13.86
N LEU A 214 23.84 -5.41 14.42
CA LEU A 214 23.79 -4.05 13.89
C LEU A 214 24.41 -3.97 12.48
N ALA A 215 25.54 -4.66 12.25
CA ALA A 215 26.16 -4.71 10.93
C ALA A 215 25.27 -5.41 9.89
N ASP A 216 24.60 -6.50 10.26
CA ASP A 216 23.63 -7.19 9.40
C ASP A 216 22.38 -6.34 9.13
N LEU A 217 21.87 -5.65 10.16
CA LEU A 217 20.78 -4.68 10.04
C LEU A 217 21.11 -3.61 9.00
N ASP A 218 22.26 -2.94 9.13
CA ASP A 218 22.69 -1.86 8.24
C ASP A 218 22.90 -2.35 6.81
N LYS A 219 23.50 -3.54 6.64
CA LYS A 219 23.66 -4.18 5.35
C LYS A 219 22.31 -4.46 4.68
N ASN A 220 21.37 -5.03 5.42
CA ASN A 220 20.03 -5.35 4.91
C ASN A 220 19.25 -4.07 4.55
N LEU A 221 19.34 -3.01 5.36
CA LEU A 221 18.74 -1.70 5.03
C LEU A 221 19.35 -1.09 3.76
N SER A 222 20.68 -1.18 3.59
CA SER A 222 21.37 -0.71 2.39
C SER A 222 20.92 -1.46 1.12
N LEU A 223 20.83 -2.79 1.20
CA LEU A 223 20.31 -3.60 0.09
C LEU A 223 18.84 -3.29 -0.22
N ALA A 224 18.01 -3.06 0.81
CA ALA A 224 16.64 -2.64 0.62
C ALA A 224 16.55 -1.30 -0.11
N LYS A 225 17.38 -0.31 0.24
CA LYS A 225 17.48 0.99 -0.44
C LYS A 225 17.81 0.83 -1.92
N GLN A 226 18.87 0.07 -2.24
CA GLN A 226 19.30 -0.18 -3.61
C GLN A 226 18.19 -0.78 -4.48
N LYS A 227 17.46 -1.77 -3.94
CA LYS A 227 16.37 -2.44 -4.66
C LYS A 227 15.15 -1.53 -4.80
N ARG A 228 14.83 -0.74 -3.79
CA ARG A 228 13.78 0.30 -3.84
C ARG A 228 14.10 1.36 -4.89
N ASP A 229 15.33 1.82 -4.99
CA ASP A 229 15.77 2.80 -5.99
C ASP A 229 15.70 2.22 -7.41
N SER A 230 16.08 0.95 -7.58
CA SER A 230 15.92 0.21 -8.84
C SER A 230 14.45 0.09 -9.24
N ALA A 231 13.56 -0.22 -8.29
CA ALA A 231 12.13 -0.27 -8.53
C ALA A 231 11.58 1.10 -8.96
N LYS A 232 11.97 2.16 -8.25
CA LYS A 232 11.59 3.55 -8.57
C LYS A 232 11.98 3.91 -10.00
N SER A 233 13.23 3.67 -10.39
CA SER A 233 13.71 3.95 -11.75
C SER A 233 12.90 3.22 -12.83
N ILE A 234 12.45 1.99 -12.56
CA ILE A 234 11.59 1.24 -13.48
C ILE A 234 10.16 1.79 -13.53
N PHE A 235 9.57 2.15 -12.38
CA PHE A 235 8.22 2.70 -12.34
C PHE A 235 8.13 4.11 -12.95
N ASP A 236 9.18 4.93 -12.80
CA ASP A 236 9.26 6.27 -13.40
C ASP A 236 9.26 6.21 -14.95
N GLN A 237 9.50 5.04 -15.56
CA GLN A 237 9.39 4.82 -17.01
C GLN A 237 7.97 4.47 -17.47
N ILE A 238 7.03 4.18 -16.55
CA ILE A 238 5.65 3.84 -16.92
C ILE A 238 4.95 5.12 -17.39
N GLY A 239 4.41 5.08 -18.62
CA GLY A 239 3.71 6.22 -19.21
C GLY A 239 4.62 7.30 -19.80
N THR A 240 5.94 7.10 -19.82
CA THR A 240 6.89 8.02 -20.48
C THR A 240 7.20 7.65 -21.93
N SER A 241 6.65 6.53 -22.41
CA SER A 241 6.71 6.20 -23.83
C SER A 241 6.10 7.39 -24.60
N PRO A 242 6.74 7.88 -25.66
CA PRO A 242 6.16 8.92 -26.49
C PRO A 242 4.89 8.32 -27.08
N ALA A 243 3.74 8.55 -26.45
CA ALA A 243 2.45 8.33 -27.05
C ALA A 243 2.48 9.15 -28.34
N GLY A 244 2.76 8.46 -29.45
CA GLY A 244 3.31 9.11 -30.63
C GLY A 244 2.31 10.11 -31.17
N ASN A 245 2.52 11.40 -30.92
CA ASN A 245 1.92 12.60 -31.54
C ASN A 245 0.39 12.60 -31.83
N SER A 246 -0.38 11.61 -31.41
CA SER A 246 -1.75 11.34 -31.89
C SER A 246 -2.76 11.16 -30.75
N GLY A 247 -2.34 11.18 -29.49
CA GLY A 247 -3.23 11.07 -28.32
C GLY A 247 -3.92 9.71 -28.14
N VAL A 248 -3.56 8.69 -28.94
CA VAL A 248 -4.17 7.36 -28.88
C VAL A 248 -3.21 6.38 -28.21
N VAL A 249 -3.66 5.74 -27.13
CA VAL A 249 -2.92 4.73 -26.37
C VAL A 249 -3.27 3.33 -26.89
N SER A 250 -2.26 2.64 -27.40
CA SER A 250 -2.38 1.34 -28.04
C SER A 250 -2.23 0.17 -27.06
N ALA A 251 -2.51 -1.04 -27.55
CA ALA A 251 -2.29 -2.26 -26.77
C ALA A 251 -0.80 -2.57 -26.54
N SER A 252 0.11 -2.12 -27.42
CA SER A 252 1.56 -2.25 -27.23
C SER A 252 2.04 -1.37 -26.08
N ASP A 253 1.51 -0.15 -25.94
CA ASP A 253 1.88 0.76 -24.84
C ASP A 253 1.50 0.15 -23.49
N LEU A 254 0.30 -0.43 -23.41
CA LEU A 254 -0.13 -1.16 -22.23
C LEU A 254 0.73 -2.40 -21.95
N THR A 255 1.21 -3.09 -22.99
CA THR A 255 2.10 -4.26 -22.83
C THR A 255 3.45 -3.83 -22.26
N ALA A 256 4.06 -2.78 -22.81
CA ALA A 256 5.29 -2.20 -22.27
C ALA A 256 5.12 -1.76 -20.80
N ALA A 257 4.00 -1.12 -20.47
CA ALA A 257 3.69 -0.76 -19.09
C ALA A 257 3.50 -1.98 -18.17
N ASN A 258 2.94 -3.09 -18.66
CA ASN A 258 2.87 -4.35 -17.88
C ASN A 258 4.26 -4.90 -17.58
N ASP A 259 5.16 -4.91 -18.58
CA ASP A 259 6.51 -5.44 -18.43
C ASP A 259 7.33 -4.62 -17.44
N LEU A 260 7.27 -3.28 -17.56
CA LEU A 260 7.88 -2.37 -16.60
C LEU A 260 7.32 -2.58 -15.20
N PHE A 261 5.98 -2.65 -15.06
CA PHE A 261 5.34 -2.86 -13.77
C PHE A 261 5.79 -4.17 -13.11
N ASN A 262 5.85 -5.26 -13.87
CA ASN A 262 6.29 -6.56 -13.36
C ASN A 262 7.76 -6.52 -12.90
N LYS A 263 8.65 -5.93 -13.72
CA LYS A 263 10.07 -5.76 -13.36
C LYS A 263 10.25 -4.92 -12.10
N GLY A 264 9.56 -3.78 -12.01
CA GLY A 264 9.59 -2.92 -10.82
C GLY A 264 9.08 -3.66 -9.58
N ASN A 265 7.99 -4.42 -9.72
CA ASN A 265 7.42 -5.22 -8.63
C ASN A 265 8.37 -6.34 -8.14
N ASP A 266 9.19 -6.92 -9.02
CA ASP A 266 10.19 -7.90 -8.59
C ASP A 266 11.32 -7.27 -7.77
N PHE A 267 11.69 -6.02 -8.07
CA PHE A 267 12.60 -5.25 -7.20
C PHE A 267 11.95 -4.88 -5.86
N ILE A 268 10.65 -4.52 -5.85
CA ILE A 268 9.88 -4.27 -4.62
C ILE A 268 9.86 -5.52 -3.73
N LYS A 269 9.66 -6.71 -4.30
CA LYS A 269 9.72 -7.97 -3.54
C LYS A 269 11.10 -8.18 -2.90
N GLN A 270 12.18 -7.96 -3.66
CA GLN A 270 13.55 -8.06 -3.13
C GLN A 270 13.81 -7.04 -2.02
N ALA A 271 13.40 -5.78 -2.22
CA ALA A 271 13.53 -4.73 -1.21
C ALA A 271 12.78 -5.09 0.08
N ASN A 272 11.57 -5.63 -0.03
CA ASN A 272 10.79 -6.13 1.10
C ASN A 272 11.47 -7.31 1.82
N GLN A 273 12.09 -8.23 1.08
CA GLN A 273 12.83 -9.35 1.69
C GLN A 273 14.00 -8.85 2.55
N TYR A 274 14.74 -7.86 2.06
CA TYR A 274 15.83 -7.25 2.83
C TYR A 274 15.31 -6.42 4.01
N ALA A 275 14.25 -5.63 3.84
CA ALA A 275 13.62 -4.90 4.95
C ALA A 275 13.07 -5.85 6.03
N ALA A 276 12.49 -6.99 5.64
CA ALA A 276 12.05 -8.02 6.58
C ALA A 276 13.22 -8.71 7.30
N SER A 277 14.37 -8.87 6.64
CA SER A 277 15.58 -9.42 7.26
C SER A 277 16.17 -8.43 8.27
N ALA A 278 16.29 -7.15 7.90
CA ALA A 278 16.64 -6.05 8.82
C ALA A 278 15.74 -6.05 10.07
N HIS A 279 14.42 -6.22 9.90
CA HIS A 279 13.51 -6.30 11.03
C HIS A 279 13.75 -7.51 11.96
N LYS A 280 14.20 -8.66 11.42
CA LYS A 280 14.60 -9.80 12.24
C LYS A 280 15.85 -9.49 13.05
N ASP A 281 16.84 -8.86 12.44
CA ASP A 281 18.09 -8.45 13.11
C ASP A 281 17.77 -7.47 14.26
N LEU A 282 16.85 -6.53 14.03
CA LEU A 282 16.37 -5.63 15.08
C LEU A 282 15.69 -6.37 16.24
N LYS A 283 14.82 -7.34 15.96
CA LYS A 283 14.17 -8.15 17.01
C LYS A 283 15.21 -8.89 17.85
N GLU A 284 16.25 -9.39 17.19
CA GLU A 284 17.33 -10.09 17.85
C GLU A 284 18.19 -9.15 18.70
N ILE A 285 18.50 -7.93 18.23
CA ILE A 285 19.12 -6.88 19.04
C ILE A 285 18.31 -6.60 20.32
N VAL A 286 17.00 -6.37 20.19
CA VAL A 286 16.11 -6.10 21.33
C VAL A 286 16.11 -7.29 22.30
N ARG A 287 16.07 -8.52 21.79
CA ARG A 287 16.14 -9.73 22.61
C ARG A 287 17.45 -9.83 23.38
N GLN A 288 18.56 -9.51 22.73
CA GLN A 288 19.90 -9.55 23.34
C GLN A 288 20.06 -8.48 24.41
N ILE A 289 19.65 -7.22 24.14
CA ILE A 289 19.67 -6.13 25.12
C ILE A 289 18.86 -6.47 26.37
N ASN A 290 17.73 -7.17 26.20
CA ASN A 290 16.87 -7.58 27.32
C ASN A 290 17.32 -8.87 28.03
N SER A 291 18.44 -9.47 27.62
CA SER A 291 18.95 -10.67 28.28
C SER A 291 19.62 -10.35 29.62
N PRO A 292 19.68 -11.32 30.56
CA PRO A 292 20.37 -11.16 31.86
C PRO A 292 21.86 -10.80 31.74
N ARG A 293 22.44 -10.95 30.54
CA ARG A 293 23.80 -10.53 30.23
C ARG A 293 23.97 -9.00 30.29
N PHE A 294 22.89 -8.25 30.01
CA PHE A 294 22.92 -6.79 29.93
C PHE A 294 22.01 -6.12 30.96
N ILE A 295 20.94 -6.78 31.39
CA ILE A 295 20.15 -6.41 32.56
C ILE A 295 20.75 -7.15 33.76
N GLY A 296 21.45 -6.46 34.65
CA GLY A 296 22.08 -7.07 35.83
C GLY A 296 21.08 -7.89 36.68
N PRO A 297 21.54 -8.70 37.65
CA PRO A 297 20.65 -9.50 38.47
C PRO A 297 19.56 -8.62 39.10
N PRO A 298 18.31 -9.09 39.22
CA PRO A 298 17.26 -8.34 39.90
C PRO A 298 17.80 -7.96 41.28
N LEU A 299 17.65 -6.69 41.65
CA LEU A 299 18.02 -6.19 42.96
C LEU A 299 17.31 -7.07 43.99
N ASN A 300 18.08 -7.96 44.62
CA ASN A 300 17.61 -8.76 45.74
C ASN A 300 17.61 -7.81 46.94
N ASP A 301 16.49 -7.09 47.12
CA ASP A 301 16.16 -6.38 48.34
C ASP A 301 15.91 -7.42 49.44
N ASN A 302 16.98 -8.03 49.93
CA ASN A 302 16.95 -8.81 51.15
C ASN A 302 18.11 -8.34 52.03
N SER A 303 17.95 -7.13 52.55
CA SER A 303 18.67 -6.64 53.71
C SER A 303 18.21 -7.43 54.94
N SER A 304 18.73 -8.67 55.06
CA SER A 304 18.73 -9.40 56.31
C SER A 304 19.60 -8.66 57.31
N SER A 305 18.97 -7.79 58.10
CA SER A 305 19.52 -7.21 59.33
C SER A 305 19.92 -8.34 60.28
N SER A 306 21.22 -8.63 60.32
CA SER A 306 21.84 -9.41 61.39
C SER A 306 22.32 -8.45 62.49
N GLY A 307 21.60 -8.44 63.61
CA GLY A 307 22.09 -7.98 64.90
C GLY A 307 21.34 -8.81 65.94
N GLY A 308 21.94 -9.81 66.57
CA GLY A 308 23.10 -9.66 67.44
C GLY A 308 22.56 -9.61 68.88
N GLY A 309 22.34 -10.78 69.48
CA GLY A 309 21.98 -10.88 70.89
C GLY A 309 23.20 -10.66 71.79
N SER A 310 22.98 -10.13 73.01
CA SER A 310 23.13 -10.91 74.24
C SER A 310 22.99 -10.06 75.52
N SER A 311 22.30 -10.67 76.50
CA SER A 311 22.52 -10.67 77.96
C SER A 311 22.29 -9.44 78.86
N SER A 312 21.18 -9.56 79.61
CA SER A 312 21.01 -9.54 81.08
C SER A 312 21.55 -8.38 81.94
N SER A 313 20.62 -7.74 82.68
CA SER A 313 20.79 -7.44 84.10
C SER A 313 19.42 -7.06 84.70
N SER A 314 19.02 -7.81 85.71
CA SER A 314 17.88 -7.59 86.59
C SER A 314 18.21 -6.59 87.69
N ALA A 315 17.31 -5.65 87.98
CA ALA A 315 17.17 -5.03 89.30
C ALA A 315 15.78 -4.40 89.46
N GLU A 316 15.18 -4.70 90.60
CA GLU A 316 13.86 -4.30 91.08
C GLU A 316 13.80 -2.84 91.56
N SER A 317 12.55 -2.42 91.82
CA SER A 317 12.13 -1.57 92.94
C SER A 317 12.02 -0.05 92.70
N SER A 318 10.75 0.36 92.56
CA SER A 318 10.01 1.33 93.39
C SER A 318 10.52 2.74 93.69
N SER A 319 9.51 3.64 93.66
CA SER A 319 9.39 4.96 94.31
C SER A 319 9.98 6.14 93.51
N SER A 320 9.43 7.36 93.44
CA SER A 320 8.12 8.00 93.72
C SER A 320 8.41 9.51 93.66
N ILE A 321 7.47 10.33 93.15
CA ILE A 321 7.27 11.77 93.49
C ILE A 321 8.37 12.73 92.93
N SER A 322 8.12 13.87 92.27
CA SER A 322 6.96 14.75 92.02
C SER A 322 6.94 15.21 90.56
#